data_AF-A0A358I2M9-F1
#
_entry.id   AF-A0A358I2M9-F1
#
_cell.length_a   1.000
_cell.length_b   1.000
_cell.length_c   1.000
_cell.angle_alpha   90.00
_cell.angle_beta   90.00
_cell.angle_gamma   90.00
#
_symmetry.space_group_name_H-M   'P 1'
#
loop_
_entity.id
_entity.type
_entity.pdbx_description
1 polymer ?
#
loop_
_entity_poly.entity_id
_entity_poly.type
_entity_poly.pdbx_seq_one_letter_code
_entity_poly.pdbx_strand_id
1 'polypeptide(L)'
;MCWNGIDDDGDGLTDWAPAPGGDPGCSTPTDGSEGNDPVPPPLGIENTLTLCADFVDNDGDILVDLADTDCASFIPTLTVIKVVINDNAGTSAVNNFPLFVGATSVVSAATTTFATGTYSVSETSNSGYARSFSGDCDGSGNVTLAIGDVKTCTIINNDVGVDLPQPPQCADGSDNDGDGLTDSADSGCSDSADNDESNPPPPGGGGSTPPPSGGGGGGGGGGGGGGGGGGGGGYYGGNGLPLGSIVSDNGGGLVLGTSTVPTLSVLGVSAKDCNAYLTGYIRYGKPNDTEQVLRLQRFLRDLAGFSTVTETGTYDASSYAAVHAFQNTHKNEILTPWGIKKSTGYVYHTTRKKINEIYCKFTKEFTLSADQHMEIERIKTGGEAKQKVLSASSVTLPSTSPAPSAKTAPTQKADEIGSLFPKSQTAAVGASMQSKNGSWWTRFLARAFGR
;
A
#
# COMPACT_ATOMS: atom_id res chain seq x y z
N MET A 1 58.15 35.12 -7.52
CA MET A 1 58.02 35.24 -6.05
C MET A 1 57.31 36.57 -5.77
N CYS A 2 55.98 36.55 -5.56
CA CYS A 2 54.96 37.58 -5.91
C CYS A 2 55.06 39.04 -5.41
N TRP A 3 56.24 39.51 -5.05
CA TRP A 3 56.54 40.86 -4.59
C TRP A 3 57.98 41.29 -4.94
N ASN A 4 58.66 40.59 -5.86
CA ASN A 4 60.06 40.81 -6.20
C ASN A 4 60.25 41.62 -7.51
N GLY A 5 59.19 41.83 -8.30
CA GLY A 5 59.23 42.55 -9.57
C GLY A 5 60.01 41.82 -10.67
N ILE A 6 60.08 40.49 -10.61
CA ILE A 6 60.66 39.59 -11.60
C ILE A 6 59.54 38.67 -12.12
N ASP A 7 59.65 38.27 -13.39
CA ASP A 7 58.83 37.23 -14.00
C ASP A 7 59.53 35.88 -13.72
N ASP A 8 59.26 35.26 -12.57
CA ASP A 8 59.96 34.01 -12.17
C ASP A 8 59.41 32.76 -12.90
N ASP A 9 58.23 32.82 -13.54
CA ASP A 9 57.59 31.69 -14.25
C ASP A 9 57.67 31.79 -15.79
N GLY A 10 57.81 33.00 -16.33
CA GLY A 10 58.05 33.29 -17.75
C GLY A 10 56.79 33.62 -18.57
N ASP A 11 55.63 33.87 -17.95
CA ASP A 11 54.38 34.20 -18.66
C ASP A 11 54.29 35.65 -19.17
N GLY A 12 55.18 36.54 -18.70
CA GLY A 12 55.23 37.96 -19.06
C GLY A 12 54.52 38.90 -18.08
N LEU A 13 53.97 38.38 -16.98
CA LEU A 13 53.54 39.11 -15.81
C LEU A 13 54.63 39.00 -14.72
N THR A 14 54.48 39.67 -13.57
CA THR A 14 55.69 40.09 -12.82
C THR A 14 55.51 40.38 -11.31
N ASP A 15 54.34 40.08 -10.73
CA ASP A 15 54.02 40.23 -9.29
C ASP A 15 52.49 40.09 -9.06
N TRP A 16 52.06 39.94 -7.81
CA TRP A 16 50.66 40.10 -7.44
C TRP A 16 50.14 41.53 -7.71
N ALA A 17 48.99 41.64 -8.37
CA ALA A 17 48.21 42.89 -8.40
C ALA A 17 46.69 42.62 -8.48
N PRO A 18 45.84 43.56 -8.00
CA PRO A 18 44.39 43.42 -8.16
C PRO A 18 44.00 43.31 -9.65
N ALA A 19 43.09 42.39 -9.95
CA ALA A 19 42.60 42.17 -11.32
C ALA A 19 42.10 43.48 -11.96
N PRO A 20 42.43 43.76 -13.24
CA PRO A 20 42.86 42.80 -14.26
C PRO A 20 44.36 42.93 -14.66
N GLY A 21 45.27 43.22 -13.74
CA GLY A 21 46.69 43.51 -14.07
C GLY A 21 47.75 42.80 -13.23
N GLY A 22 47.40 41.74 -12.51
CA GLY A 22 48.34 40.94 -11.72
C GLY A 22 48.64 39.59 -12.37
N ASP A 23 49.75 39.01 -11.94
CA ASP A 23 50.19 37.66 -12.29
C ASP A 23 49.17 36.59 -11.82
N PRO A 24 48.70 35.66 -12.69
CA PRO A 24 47.74 34.61 -12.35
C PRO A 24 48.28 33.54 -11.40
N GLY A 25 49.60 33.31 -11.37
CA GLY A 25 50.24 32.43 -10.39
C GLY A 25 50.26 33.02 -8.98
N CYS A 26 50.11 34.34 -8.86
CA CYS A 26 50.08 35.04 -7.57
C CYS A 26 48.69 35.11 -6.94
N SER A 27 48.42 34.23 -5.98
CA SER A 27 47.15 34.23 -5.25
C SER A 27 47.03 35.39 -4.24
N THR A 28 48.14 35.80 -3.62
CA THR A 28 48.19 36.85 -2.58
C THR A 28 49.47 37.70 -2.67
N PRO A 29 49.53 38.91 -2.06
CA PRO A 29 50.74 39.75 -2.04
C PRO A 29 51.92 39.15 -1.26
N THR A 30 51.71 38.03 -0.57
CA THR A 30 52.71 37.33 0.24
C THR A 30 52.99 35.92 -0.29
N ASP A 31 52.48 35.60 -1.48
CA ASP A 31 52.67 34.29 -2.09
C ASP A 31 54.14 34.06 -2.47
N GLY A 32 54.61 32.82 -2.29
CA GLY A 32 56.00 32.45 -2.50
C GLY A 32 56.31 32.07 -3.95
N SER A 33 55.30 31.72 -4.72
CA SER A 33 55.41 31.21 -6.10
C SER A 33 54.65 32.11 -7.07
N GLU A 34 55.28 32.44 -8.20
CA GLU A 34 54.59 32.92 -9.42
C GLU A 34 54.27 31.78 -10.37
N GLY A 35 54.73 30.56 -10.07
CA GLY A 35 54.35 29.41 -10.85
C GLY A 35 52.83 29.33 -10.89
N ASN A 36 52.28 29.39 -12.11
CA ASN A 36 50.96 28.89 -12.43
C ASN A 36 50.90 27.38 -12.07
N ASP A 37 50.82 27.09 -10.76
CA ASP A 37 50.49 25.76 -10.24
C ASP A 37 49.24 25.34 -11.00
N PRO A 38 49.28 24.21 -11.74
CA PRO A 38 48.21 23.87 -12.66
C PRO A 38 46.94 23.80 -11.82
N VAL A 39 46.03 24.76 -12.05
CA VAL A 39 44.71 24.79 -11.42
C VAL A 39 44.21 23.36 -11.49
N PRO A 40 44.07 22.64 -10.35
CA PRO A 40 43.79 21.22 -10.40
C PRO A 40 42.55 21.08 -11.27
N PRO A 41 42.58 20.21 -12.30
CA PRO A 41 41.47 20.09 -13.23
C PRO A 41 40.20 19.98 -12.39
N PRO A 42 39.16 20.78 -12.68
CA PRO A 42 38.05 20.99 -11.76
C PRO A 42 37.60 19.62 -11.28
N LEU A 43 37.81 19.37 -9.98
CA LEU A 43 37.68 18.05 -9.38
C LEU A 43 36.40 17.44 -9.94
N GLY A 44 36.51 16.23 -10.48
CA GLY A 44 35.31 15.53 -10.96
C GLY A 44 34.29 15.43 -9.83
N ILE A 45 33.06 15.08 -10.15
CA ILE A 45 32.01 15.04 -9.14
C ILE A 45 31.47 13.63 -9.05
N GLU A 46 31.84 12.93 -7.97
CA GLU A 46 31.40 11.58 -7.60
C GLU A 46 29.94 11.58 -7.13
N ASN A 47 29.04 12.13 -7.96
CA ASN A 47 27.66 12.44 -7.59
C ASN A 47 26.60 11.89 -8.54
N THR A 48 26.96 10.91 -9.39
CA THR A 48 25.99 10.17 -10.19
C THR A 48 26.17 8.67 -10.01
N LEU A 49 25.07 7.93 -10.11
CA LEU A 49 25.03 6.47 -9.95
C LEU A 49 26.03 5.72 -10.86
N THR A 50 26.44 6.31 -11.99
CA THR A 50 27.42 5.70 -12.90
C THR A 50 28.85 5.84 -12.39
N LEU A 51 29.18 7.00 -11.78
CA LEU A 51 30.51 7.33 -11.29
C LEU A 51 30.75 6.58 -9.97
N CYS A 52 29.76 6.66 -9.06
CA CYS A 52 29.69 5.91 -7.81
C CYS A 52 29.57 4.37 -7.93
N ALA A 53 29.87 3.80 -9.09
CA ALA A 53 29.78 2.38 -9.39
C ALA A 53 30.76 1.88 -10.48
N ASP A 54 31.72 2.69 -10.94
CA ASP A 54 32.65 2.32 -12.01
C ASP A 54 34.06 1.91 -11.54
N PHE A 55 34.32 1.95 -10.23
CA PHE A 55 35.61 1.66 -9.58
C PHE A 55 36.75 2.62 -9.97
N VAL A 56 36.45 3.83 -10.44
CA VAL A 56 37.43 4.89 -10.73
C VAL A 56 37.29 6.01 -9.70
N ASP A 57 38.42 6.60 -9.31
CA ASP A 57 38.48 7.86 -8.57
C ASP A 57 38.24 9.00 -9.58
N ASN A 58 37.00 9.52 -9.64
CA ASN A 58 36.64 10.54 -10.63
C ASN A 58 36.95 11.95 -10.16
N ASP A 59 36.97 12.21 -8.85
CA ASP A 59 37.19 13.54 -8.28
C ASP A 59 38.66 13.86 -7.96
N GLY A 60 39.47 12.84 -7.69
CA GLY A 60 40.89 12.91 -7.36
C GLY A 60 41.20 12.87 -5.85
N ASP A 61 40.24 12.52 -4.98
CA ASP A 61 40.39 12.53 -3.52
C ASP A 61 40.98 11.22 -2.92
N ILE A 62 41.16 10.18 -3.76
CA ILE A 62 41.67 8.82 -3.45
C ILE A 62 40.57 7.86 -2.95
N LEU A 63 39.33 8.31 -2.71
CA LEU A 63 38.16 7.47 -2.52
C LEU A 63 37.55 7.06 -3.88
N VAL A 64 36.67 6.06 -3.83
CA VAL A 64 36.09 5.39 -5.02
C VAL A 64 34.72 4.82 -4.65
N ASP A 65 33.74 4.94 -5.55
CA ASP A 65 32.38 4.41 -5.40
C ASP A 65 31.73 4.79 -4.04
N LEU A 66 31.01 3.87 -3.41
CA LEU A 66 30.38 4.05 -2.09
C LEU A 66 31.35 4.20 -0.89
N ALA A 67 32.68 4.20 -1.12
CA ALA A 67 33.62 4.65 -0.10
C ALA A 67 33.77 6.18 -0.07
N ASP A 68 33.37 6.85 -1.15
CA ASP A 68 33.37 8.30 -1.32
C ASP A 68 32.25 8.99 -0.52
N THR A 69 32.51 10.22 -0.09
CA THR A 69 31.55 11.05 0.65
C THR A 69 30.49 11.68 -0.28
N ASP A 70 30.84 12.04 -1.51
CA ASP A 70 29.89 12.58 -2.50
C ASP A 70 28.91 11.48 -2.98
N CYS A 71 29.37 10.23 -3.00
CA CYS A 71 28.54 9.06 -3.27
C CYS A 71 27.61 8.66 -2.11
N ALA A 72 27.63 9.35 -0.96
CA ALA A 72 26.80 9.00 0.19
C ALA A 72 25.29 8.95 -0.10
N SER A 73 24.82 9.70 -1.11
CA SER A 73 23.42 9.68 -1.57
C SER A 73 23.00 8.40 -2.30
N PHE A 74 23.97 7.59 -2.75
CA PHE A 74 23.76 6.30 -3.42
C PHE A 74 23.99 5.10 -2.48
N ILE A 75 24.32 5.32 -1.21
CA ILE A 75 24.39 4.22 -0.23
C ILE A 75 22.98 3.60 -0.11
N PRO A 76 22.83 2.28 -0.34
CA PRO A 76 21.52 1.63 -0.31
C PRO A 76 20.80 1.83 1.02
N THR A 77 19.49 2.05 0.95
CA THR A 77 18.63 2.20 2.14
C THR A 77 17.57 1.11 2.19
N LEU A 78 17.36 0.57 3.40
CA LEU A 78 16.31 -0.38 3.69
C LEU A 78 15.45 0.15 4.85
N THR A 79 14.14 0.20 4.63
CA THR A 79 13.15 0.46 5.67
C THR A 79 12.45 -0.86 6.00
N VAL A 80 12.51 -1.29 7.27
CA VAL A 80 11.77 -2.47 7.74
C VAL A 80 10.52 -2.01 8.48
N ILE A 81 9.35 -2.41 7.98
CA ILE A 81 8.05 -2.13 8.59
C ILE A 81 7.56 -3.38 9.30
N LYS A 82 7.14 -3.24 10.55
CA LYS A 82 6.45 -4.29 11.31
C LYS A 82 4.96 -4.01 11.39
N VAL A 83 4.16 -5.00 11.03
CA VAL A 83 2.71 -5.05 11.22
C VAL A 83 2.41 -6.17 12.22
N VAL A 84 1.53 -5.89 13.17
CA VAL A 84 0.96 -6.88 14.09
C VAL A 84 -0.55 -6.77 13.96
N ILE A 85 -1.19 -7.87 13.58
CA ILE A 85 -2.64 -7.99 13.51
C ILE A 85 -3.08 -8.78 14.75
N ASN A 86 -4.19 -8.36 15.34
CA ASN A 86 -4.76 -8.90 16.57
C ASN A 86 -6.27 -9.14 16.35
N ASP A 87 -6.62 -10.02 15.42
CA ASP A 87 -8.01 -10.32 15.04
C ASP A 87 -8.57 -11.59 15.69
N ASN A 88 -7.77 -12.33 16.45
CA ASN A 88 -8.15 -13.52 17.21
C ASN A 88 -7.79 -13.43 18.71
N ALA A 89 -8.07 -12.27 19.31
CA ALA A 89 -7.86 -11.94 20.74
C ALA A 89 -6.39 -11.80 21.21
N GLY A 90 -5.44 -11.72 20.28
CA GLY A 90 -4.08 -11.26 20.53
C GLY A 90 -4.02 -9.82 21.07
N THR A 91 -2.91 -9.50 21.73
CA THR A 91 -2.69 -8.17 22.36
C THR A 91 -1.27 -7.63 22.16
N SER A 92 -0.44 -8.29 21.35
CA SER A 92 0.94 -7.88 21.11
C SER A 92 1.00 -6.55 20.35
N ALA A 93 2.00 -5.74 20.68
CA ALA A 93 2.38 -4.53 19.97
C ALA A 93 3.66 -4.76 19.15
N VAL A 94 4.01 -3.80 18.30
CA VAL A 94 5.21 -3.85 17.43
C VAL A 94 6.50 -4.14 18.21
N ASN A 95 6.65 -3.58 19.41
CA ASN A 95 7.84 -3.77 20.26
C ASN A 95 7.96 -5.18 20.89
N ASN A 96 6.92 -6.01 20.83
CA ASN A 96 7.00 -7.43 21.20
C ASN A 96 7.76 -8.27 20.15
N PHE A 97 8.05 -7.68 18.98
CA PHE A 97 8.79 -8.33 17.89
C PHE A 97 10.03 -7.51 17.50
N PRO A 98 11.13 -7.58 18.29
CA PRO A 98 12.43 -7.03 17.90
C PRO A 98 12.82 -7.43 16.48
N LEU A 99 13.21 -6.45 15.66
CA LEU A 99 13.49 -6.59 14.24
C LEU A 99 14.99 -6.59 13.95
N PHE A 100 15.41 -7.39 12.98
CA PHE A 100 16.82 -7.51 12.59
C PHE A 100 16.99 -7.54 11.07
N VAL A 101 18.10 -6.96 10.60
CA VAL A 101 18.62 -7.10 9.24
C VAL A 101 20.00 -7.75 9.34
N GLY A 102 20.08 -9.04 9.07
CA GLY A 102 21.24 -9.86 9.47
C GLY A 102 21.43 -9.83 10.98
N ALA A 103 22.56 -9.29 11.45
CA ALA A 103 22.84 -9.09 12.88
C ALA A 103 22.43 -7.70 13.40
N THR A 104 22.07 -6.76 12.53
CA THR A 104 21.77 -5.36 12.90
C THR A 104 20.34 -5.24 13.41
N SER A 105 20.16 -4.83 14.66
CA SER A 105 18.83 -4.49 15.21
C SER A 105 18.30 -3.21 14.56
N VAL A 106 17.05 -3.22 14.12
CA VAL A 106 16.38 -2.07 13.47
C VAL A 106 15.06 -1.72 14.14
N VAL A 107 14.58 -0.50 13.91
CA VAL A 107 13.29 0.00 14.44
C VAL A 107 12.26 0.03 13.32
N SER A 108 11.01 -0.35 13.62
CA SER A 108 9.92 -0.33 12.64
C SER A 108 9.75 1.04 12.00
N ALA A 109 9.62 1.05 10.67
CA ALA A 109 9.51 2.25 9.82
C ALA A 109 10.69 3.23 9.89
N ALA A 110 11.81 2.86 10.53
CA ALA A 110 13.06 3.60 10.42
C ALA A 110 13.82 3.15 9.16
N THR A 111 14.31 4.11 8.39
CA THR A 111 15.21 3.87 7.26
C THR A 111 16.63 3.74 7.78
N THR A 112 17.35 2.71 7.36
CA THR A 112 18.75 2.44 7.72
C THR A 112 19.56 2.21 6.45
N THR A 113 20.78 2.76 6.40
CA THR A 113 21.73 2.53 5.30
C THR A 113 22.45 1.20 5.48
N PHE A 114 22.67 0.49 4.38
CA PHE A 114 23.40 -0.76 4.34
C PHE A 114 24.35 -0.76 3.14
N ALA A 115 25.41 -1.58 3.20
CA ALA A 115 26.23 -1.84 2.03
C ALA A 115 25.42 -2.59 0.94
N THR A 116 25.96 -2.70 -0.27
CA THR A 116 25.38 -3.58 -1.28
C THR A 116 25.53 -5.05 -0.89
N GLY A 117 24.52 -5.87 -1.16
CA GLY A 117 24.54 -7.29 -0.86
C GLY A 117 23.16 -7.86 -0.57
N THR A 118 23.10 -9.15 -0.22
CA THR A 118 21.86 -9.82 0.19
C THR A 118 21.76 -9.86 1.72
N TYR A 119 20.61 -9.43 2.24
CA TYR A 119 20.30 -9.37 3.65
C TYR A 119 19.08 -10.25 3.97
N SER A 120 19.08 -10.83 5.17
CA SER A 120 17.91 -11.52 5.74
C SER A 120 17.23 -10.59 6.75
N VAL A 121 16.01 -10.17 6.45
CA VAL A 121 15.12 -9.46 7.36
C VAL A 121 14.42 -10.48 8.24
N SER A 122 14.49 -10.29 9.56
CA SER A 122 14.00 -11.26 10.53
C SER A 122 13.52 -10.58 11.82
N GLU A 123 12.99 -11.39 12.73
CA GLU A 123 12.45 -10.93 14.01
C GLU A 123 12.54 -12.01 15.10
N THR A 124 12.45 -11.59 16.36
CA THR A 124 12.10 -12.52 17.45
C THR A 124 10.61 -12.88 17.37
N SER A 125 10.32 -14.16 17.16
CA SER A 125 8.96 -14.68 17.10
C SER A 125 8.27 -14.66 18.48
N ASN A 126 7.00 -14.25 18.51
CA ASN A 126 6.12 -14.44 19.67
C ASN A 126 5.25 -15.70 19.50
N SER A 127 4.96 -16.39 20.59
CA SER A 127 4.03 -17.54 20.58
C SER A 127 2.60 -17.07 20.29
N GLY A 128 1.83 -17.87 19.56
CA GLY A 128 0.48 -17.49 19.14
C GLY A 128 0.42 -16.48 18.00
N TYR A 129 1.51 -16.28 17.24
CA TYR A 129 1.53 -15.42 16.05
C TYR A 129 2.17 -16.09 14.83
N ALA A 130 1.51 -16.01 13.68
CA ALA A 130 1.99 -16.48 12.38
C ALA A 130 2.67 -15.35 11.61
N ARG A 131 3.96 -15.53 11.27
CA ARG A 131 4.77 -14.55 10.53
C ARG A 131 4.67 -14.73 9.01
N SER A 132 4.61 -13.61 8.28
CA SER A 132 4.79 -13.54 6.83
C SER A 132 5.59 -12.31 6.41
N PHE A 133 6.08 -12.29 5.17
CA PHE A 133 6.88 -11.21 4.59
C PHE A 133 6.24 -10.64 3.33
N SER A 134 6.45 -9.35 3.08
CA SER A 134 6.00 -8.64 1.86
C SER A 134 6.84 -7.39 1.59
N GLY A 135 6.51 -6.65 0.52
CA GLY A 135 7.29 -5.51 0.02
C GLY A 135 8.38 -5.98 -0.94
N ASP A 136 9.59 -5.46 -0.77
CA ASP A 136 10.78 -5.86 -1.55
C ASP A 136 11.45 -7.17 -1.05
N CYS A 137 11.00 -7.69 0.10
CA CYS A 137 11.47 -8.97 0.63
C CYS A 137 10.75 -10.15 -0.04
N ASP A 138 11.48 -11.26 -0.26
CA ASP A 138 10.90 -12.54 -0.63
C ASP A 138 10.08 -13.16 0.52
N GLY A 139 9.40 -14.29 0.25
CA GLY A 139 8.60 -15.00 1.26
C GLY A 139 9.38 -15.58 2.44
N SER A 140 10.71 -15.59 2.40
CA SER A 140 11.61 -15.99 3.48
C SER A 140 12.23 -14.78 4.22
N GLY A 141 11.96 -13.55 3.77
CA GLY A 141 12.54 -12.32 4.32
C GLY A 141 13.87 -11.90 3.69
N ASN A 142 14.31 -12.49 2.58
CA ASN A 142 15.54 -12.05 1.92
C ASN A 142 15.29 -10.83 1.02
N VAL A 143 16.27 -9.92 0.99
CA VAL A 143 16.30 -8.75 0.11
C VAL A 143 17.72 -8.50 -0.38
N THR A 144 17.89 -8.20 -1.67
CA THR A 144 19.20 -7.79 -2.23
C THR A 144 19.20 -6.30 -2.48
N LEU A 145 20.22 -5.60 -1.99
CA LEU A 145 20.45 -4.16 -2.16
C LEU A 145 21.59 -3.93 -3.16
N ALA A 146 21.29 -3.21 -4.24
CA ALA A 146 22.25 -2.68 -5.21
C ALA A 146 22.48 -1.18 -4.96
N ILE A 147 23.52 -0.60 -5.58
CA ILE A 147 23.86 0.83 -5.42
C ILE A 147 22.65 1.71 -5.77
N GLY A 148 22.35 2.69 -4.92
CA GLY A 148 21.21 3.60 -5.05
C GLY A 148 19.83 3.01 -4.70
N ASP A 149 19.74 1.76 -4.26
CA ASP A 149 18.46 1.15 -3.92
C ASP A 149 17.80 1.81 -2.70
N VAL A 150 16.49 2.07 -2.81
CA VAL A 150 15.61 2.46 -1.71
C VAL A 150 14.53 1.40 -1.59
N LYS A 151 14.69 0.47 -0.65
CA LYS A 151 13.79 -0.69 -0.49
C LYS A 151 13.00 -0.67 0.81
N THR A 152 11.83 -1.30 0.79
CA THR A 152 10.95 -1.46 1.95
C THR A 152 10.52 -2.92 2.10
N CYS A 153 10.94 -3.55 3.20
CA CYS A 153 10.45 -4.86 3.60
C CYS A 153 9.38 -4.72 4.69
N THR A 154 8.32 -5.51 4.62
CA THR A 154 7.28 -5.56 5.65
C THR A 154 7.18 -6.96 6.25
N ILE A 155 7.38 -7.07 7.57
CA ILE A 155 7.08 -8.29 8.34
C ILE A 155 5.68 -8.14 8.93
N ILE A 156 4.82 -9.14 8.73
CA ILE A 156 3.45 -9.17 9.24
C ILE A 156 3.32 -10.35 10.19
N ASN A 157 2.83 -10.12 11.40
CA ASN A 157 2.42 -11.20 12.29
C ASN A 157 0.93 -11.09 12.61
N ASN A 158 0.15 -12.05 12.12
CA ASN A 158 -1.22 -12.26 12.59
C ASN A 158 -1.18 -13.06 13.87
N ASP A 159 -2.06 -12.78 14.83
CA ASP A 159 -2.33 -13.75 15.88
C ASP A 159 -2.92 -15.03 15.27
N VAL A 160 -2.64 -16.15 15.92
CA VAL A 160 -3.22 -17.44 15.58
C VAL A 160 -4.37 -17.64 16.54
N GLY A 161 -5.59 -17.65 16.01
CA GLY A 161 -6.76 -18.02 16.78
C GLY A 161 -6.52 -19.35 17.50
N VAL A 162 -6.74 -19.32 18.81
CA VAL A 162 -6.86 -20.55 19.57
C VAL A 162 -8.05 -21.31 19.01
N ASP A 163 -7.78 -22.48 18.44
CA ASP A 163 -8.78 -23.53 18.26
C ASP A 163 -9.18 -24.01 19.66
N LEU A 164 -9.99 -23.19 20.34
CA LEU A 164 -10.73 -23.61 21.50
C LEU A 164 -11.59 -24.79 21.03
N PRO A 165 -11.67 -25.89 21.77
CA PRO A 165 -12.59 -26.96 21.42
C PRO A 165 -13.99 -26.34 21.34
N GLN A 166 -14.50 -26.20 20.12
CA GLN A 166 -15.83 -25.67 19.90
C GLN A 166 -16.80 -26.60 20.63
N PRO A 167 -17.92 -26.09 21.16
CA PRO A 167 -19.01 -26.97 21.52
C PRO A 167 -19.37 -27.85 20.32
N PRO A 168 -19.85 -29.09 20.55
CA PRO A 168 -20.51 -29.85 19.49
C PRO A 168 -21.62 -29.00 18.86
N GLN A 169 -21.84 -29.14 17.56
CA GLN A 169 -22.74 -28.28 16.77
C GLN A 169 -24.06 -27.99 17.50
N CYS A 170 -24.67 -29.04 18.04
CA CYS A 170 -25.92 -29.02 18.81
C CYS A 170 -25.87 -28.30 20.19
N ALA A 171 -24.80 -27.56 20.46
CA ALA A 171 -24.56 -26.75 21.65
C ALA A 171 -23.63 -25.54 21.38
N ASP A 172 -23.36 -25.17 20.12
CA ASP A 172 -22.42 -24.09 19.75
C ASP A 172 -23.08 -22.72 19.53
N GLY A 173 -24.42 -22.67 19.40
CA GLY A 173 -25.20 -21.46 19.18
C GLY A 173 -25.34 -21.04 17.71
N SER A 174 -24.93 -21.88 16.77
CA SER A 174 -25.04 -21.67 15.32
C SER A 174 -26.21 -22.44 14.71
N ASP A 175 -26.46 -22.15 13.43
CA ASP A 175 -27.31 -22.91 12.51
C ASP A 175 -26.32 -23.53 11.49
N ASN A 176 -25.89 -24.77 11.74
CA ASN A 176 -24.81 -25.42 11.00
C ASN A 176 -25.29 -26.11 9.71
N ASP A 177 -26.57 -26.48 9.62
CA ASP A 177 -27.17 -27.12 8.42
C ASP A 177 -27.90 -26.11 7.50
N GLY A 178 -28.31 -24.95 8.05
CA GLY A 178 -28.91 -23.83 7.33
C GLY A 178 -30.43 -23.84 7.25
N ASP A 179 -31.14 -24.64 8.07
CA ASP A 179 -32.61 -24.72 8.04
C ASP A 179 -33.33 -23.63 8.85
N GLY A 180 -32.60 -22.91 9.71
CA GLY A 180 -33.11 -21.83 10.56
C GLY A 180 -33.42 -22.22 12.01
N LEU A 181 -33.08 -23.43 12.42
CA LEU A 181 -33.01 -23.88 13.81
C LEU A 181 -31.55 -23.85 14.31
N THR A 182 -31.34 -24.11 15.61
CA THR A 182 -30.03 -24.03 16.28
C THR A 182 -30.02 -24.91 17.52
N ASP A 183 -28.93 -25.62 17.80
CA ASP A 183 -28.73 -26.39 19.04
C ASP A 183 -29.90 -27.37 19.35
N SER A 184 -30.28 -27.47 20.62
CA SER A 184 -31.44 -28.23 21.12
C SER A 184 -32.81 -27.74 20.65
N ALA A 185 -32.88 -26.70 19.81
CA ALA A 185 -34.11 -26.31 19.10
C ALA A 185 -34.22 -26.97 17.71
N ASP A 186 -33.13 -27.53 17.19
CA ASP A 186 -33.10 -28.32 15.97
C ASP A 186 -33.60 -29.75 16.22
N SER A 187 -34.24 -30.36 15.22
CA SER A 187 -34.63 -31.77 15.20
C SER A 187 -33.55 -32.72 14.65
N GLY A 188 -32.48 -32.22 14.05
CA GLY A 188 -31.30 -33.02 13.70
C GLY A 188 -30.48 -33.40 14.92
N CYS A 189 -30.46 -32.53 15.92
CA CYS A 189 -29.72 -32.71 17.16
C CYS A 189 -30.29 -33.79 18.08
N SER A 190 -29.52 -34.86 18.32
CA SER A 190 -29.94 -35.93 19.23
C SER A 190 -29.65 -35.64 20.71
N ASP A 191 -28.53 -34.98 21.03
CA ASP A 191 -28.23 -34.38 22.34
C ASP A 191 -27.19 -33.24 22.25
N SER A 192 -26.84 -32.61 23.37
CA SER A 192 -25.88 -31.48 23.42
C SER A 192 -24.40 -31.90 23.29
N ALA A 193 -24.12 -33.18 23.07
CA ALA A 193 -22.80 -33.70 22.70
C ALA A 193 -22.72 -34.07 21.20
N ASP A 194 -23.85 -33.98 20.49
CA ASP A 194 -23.98 -34.28 19.07
C ASP A 194 -23.35 -33.20 18.18
N ASN A 195 -22.77 -33.63 17.05
CA ASN A 195 -21.97 -32.78 16.18
C ASN A 195 -22.45 -32.76 14.73
N ASP A 196 -23.71 -33.13 14.51
CA ASP A 196 -24.40 -33.11 13.21
C ASP A 196 -25.83 -32.58 13.40
N GLU A 197 -26.08 -31.33 13.03
CA GLU A 197 -27.45 -30.77 13.01
C GLU A 197 -28.26 -31.23 11.78
N SER A 198 -27.66 -31.99 10.85
CA SER A 198 -28.29 -32.31 9.55
C SER A 198 -29.61 -33.07 9.72
N ASN A 199 -30.73 -32.41 9.45
CA ASN A 199 -32.04 -33.04 9.55
C ASN A 199 -32.16 -34.24 8.57
N PRO A 200 -32.41 -35.49 9.05
CA PRO A 200 -32.53 -36.64 8.17
C PRO A 200 -33.74 -36.44 7.22
N PRO A 201 -33.58 -36.66 5.90
CA PRO A 201 -34.59 -36.25 4.94
C PRO A 201 -35.93 -36.94 5.23
N PRO A 202 -37.05 -36.20 5.24
CA PRO A 202 -38.34 -36.74 5.65
C PRO A 202 -38.70 -37.95 4.77
N PRO A 203 -39.16 -39.07 5.34
CA PRO A 203 -39.48 -40.26 4.58
C PRO A 203 -40.59 -39.93 3.57
N GLY A 204 -40.19 -39.85 2.30
CA GLY A 204 -41.02 -39.26 1.24
C GLY A 204 -42.38 -39.95 1.13
N GLY A 205 -43.44 -39.17 1.32
CA GLY A 205 -44.84 -39.59 1.17
C GLY A 205 -45.25 -39.90 -0.27
N GLY A 206 -44.54 -40.83 -0.93
CA GLY A 206 -44.89 -41.38 -2.23
C GLY A 206 -45.89 -42.52 -2.08
N GLY A 207 -47.17 -42.24 -2.36
CA GLY A 207 -48.24 -43.23 -2.16
C GLY A 207 -48.31 -44.30 -3.25
N SER A 208 -48.30 -45.57 -2.85
CA SER A 208 -48.90 -46.68 -3.63
C SER A 208 -49.22 -47.90 -2.76
N THR A 209 -50.53 -48.11 -2.53
CA THR A 209 -51.26 -49.40 -2.35
C THR A 209 -50.62 -50.59 -1.62
N PRO A 210 -51.29 -51.16 -0.59
CA PRO A 210 -50.80 -52.34 0.14
C PRO A 210 -51.18 -53.68 -0.51
N PRO A 211 -50.34 -54.73 -0.40
CA PRO A 211 -50.76 -56.13 -0.44
C PRO A 211 -51.03 -56.68 0.98
N PRO A 212 -52.04 -57.54 1.19
CA PRO A 212 -52.39 -58.04 2.52
C PRO A 212 -51.76 -59.41 2.86
N SER A 213 -51.69 -59.67 4.18
CA SER A 213 -51.73 -60.98 4.85
C SER A 213 -50.41 -61.74 5.14
N GLY A 214 -50.34 -62.25 6.39
CA GLY A 214 -49.29 -63.14 6.93
C GLY A 214 -48.34 -62.45 7.94
N GLY A 215 -48.21 -62.84 9.21
CA GLY A 215 -48.94 -63.84 9.99
C GLY A 215 -48.09 -64.46 11.12
N GLY A 216 -48.26 -64.00 12.38
CA GLY A 216 -47.61 -64.52 13.60
C GLY A 216 -46.15 -64.07 13.82
N GLY A 217 -45.61 -64.01 15.05
CA GLY A 217 -46.22 -64.16 16.38
C GLY A 217 -45.19 -64.36 17.51
N GLY A 218 -45.36 -63.67 18.66
CA GLY A 218 -44.57 -63.82 19.92
C GLY A 218 -43.15 -63.21 19.91
N GLY A 219 -42.55 -62.78 21.04
CA GLY A 219 -43.06 -62.62 22.41
C GLY A 219 -41.93 -62.41 23.45
N GLY A 220 -42.18 -61.60 24.51
CA GLY A 220 -41.29 -61.39 25.67
C GLY A 220 -40.07 -60.46 25.45
N GLY A 221 -39.48 -59.80 26.45
CA GLY A 221 -39.89 -59.64 27.86
C GLY A 221 -38.72 -59.25 28.80
N GLY A 222 -38.92 -58.27 29.68
CA GLY A 222 -37.98 -57.84 30.74
C GLY A 222 -36.92 -56.80 30.32
N GLY A 223 -36.39 -55.93 31.20
CA GLY A 223 -36.74 -55.67 32.61
C GLY A 223 -35.58 -55.13 33.46
N GLY A 224 -35.80 -54.05 34.22
CA GLY A 224 -34.86 -53.47 35.21
C GLY A 224 -33.88 -52.41 34.66
N GLY A 225 -33.42 -51.41 35.43
CA GLY A 225 -33.80 -51.01 36.80
C GLY A 225 -32.62 -50.51 37.65
N GLY A 226 -32.72 -49.29 38.21
CA GLY A 226 -31.81 -48.71 39.20
C GLY A 226 -30.81 -47.66 38.64
N GLY A 227 -30.40 -46.62 39.38
CA GLY A 227 -30.83 -46.15 40.71
C GLY A 227 -29.71 -45.52 41.55
N GLY A 228 -29.94 -44.32 42.12
CA GLY A 228 -28.99 -43.56 42.99
C GLY A 228 -27.99 -42.71 42.19
N GLY A 229 -27.60 -41.48 42.56
CA GLY A 229 -27.56 -40.77 43.85
C GLY A 229 -26.09 -40.40 44.17
N GLY A 230 -25.68 -39.28 44.78
CA GLY A 230 -26.36 -38.11 45.34
C GLY A 230 -25.38 -37.30 46.24
N GLY A 231 -25.62 -36.01 46.44
CA GLY A 231 -24.83 -35.12 47.34
C GLY A 231 -23.70 -34.31 46.66
N GLY A 232 -23.28 -33.14 47.15
CA GLY A 232 -23.84 -32.34 48.26
C GLY A 232 -22.78 -31.47 48.98
N GLY A 233 -23.01 -30.14 49.04
CA GLY A 233 -22.25 -29.15 49.84
C GLY A 233 -21.09 -28.45 49.10
N GLY A 234 -20.71 -27.20 49.40
CA GLY A 234 -21.37 -26.18 50.25
C GLY A 234 -20.42 -25.28 51.06
N TYR A 235 -20.37 -23.97 50.70
CA TYR A 235 -19.93 -22.81 51.54
C TYR A 235 -18.43 -22.77 51.95
N TYR A 236 -17.73 -21.64 52.18
CA TYR A 236 -18.06 -20.23 52.44
C TYR A 236 -17.20 -19.30 51.54
N GLY A 237 -17.63 -18.08 51.16
CA GLY A 237 -17.44 -16.82 51.92
C GLY A 237 -16.00 -16.26 51.76
N GLY A 238 -15.72 -15.05 51.29
CA GLY A 238 -16.53 -13.83 51.19
C GLY A 238 -15.79 -12.70 51.95
N ASN A 239 -15.47 -11.59 51.26
CA ASN A 239 -15.15 -10.27 51.83
C ASN A 239 -14.81 -9.30 50.68
N GLY A 240 -15.27 -8.05 50.74
CA GLY A 240 -14.93 -7.04 49.74
C GLY A 240 -14.87 -5.63 50.30
N LEU A 241 -14.38 -4.71 49.45
CA LEU A 241 -14.43 -3.24 49.56
C LEU A 241 -13.53 -2.60 50.66
N PRO A 242 -13.24 -1.28 50.60
CA PRO A 242 -13.56 -0.28 49.56
C PRO A 242 -12.36 0.58 49.08
N LEU A 243 -12.70 1.56 48.23
CA LEU A 243 -11.93 2.69 47.70
C LEU A 243 -11.06 3.47 48.73
N GLY A 244 -10.03 4.14 48.22
CA GLY A 244 -9.37 5.28 48.89
C GLY A 244 -8.63 6.20 47.92
N SER A 245 -9.28 7.28 47.45
CA SER A 245 -8.61 8.38 46.76
C SER A 245 -7.93 9.32 47.75
N ILE A 246 -6.68 9.74 47.48
CA ILE A 246 -6.06 10.92 48.09
C ILE A 246 -5.28 11.74 47.06
N VAL A 247 -5.05 13.01 47.40
CA VAL A 247 -4.76 14.12 46.49
C VAL A 247 -3.25 14.41 46.38
N SER A 248 -2.87 15.00 45.24
CA SER A 248 -1.68 15.80 44.93
C SER A 248 -0.88 16.36 46.13
N ASP A 249 0.47 16.26 46.09
CA ASP A 249 1.28 17.44 45.74
C ASP A 249 2.81 17.19 45.57
N ASN A 250 3.32 17.72 44.44
CA ASN A 250 4.59 18.43 44.18
C ASN A 250 5.97 17.96 44.72
N GLY A 251 6.91 17.85 43.77
CA GLY A 251 8.37 17.97 43.96
C GLY A 251 9.17 16.85 43.25
N GLY A 252 10.14 17.10 42.35
CA GLY A 252 10.64 18.36 41.79
C GLY A 252 12.07 18.18 41.25
N GLY A 253 12.32 18.49 39.97
CA GLY A 253 13.64 18.42 39.31
C GLY A 253 13.86 17.15 38.45
N LEU A 254 14.74 17.14 37.44
CA LEU A 254 15.51 18.24 36.82
C LEU A 254 15.87 17.86 35.37
N VAL A 255 15.92 18.85 34.49
CA VAL A 255 16.12 18.86 33.01
C VAL A 255 16.96 17.76 32.34
N LEU A 256 16.59 17.43 31.09
CA LEU A 256 17.48 17.51 29.91
C LEU A 256 16.64 17.87 28.66
N GLY A 257 17.24 18.58 27.71
CA GLY A 257 16.49 19.40 26.73
C GLY A 257 15.72 18.65 25.64
N THR A 258 14.53 19.13 25.30
CA THR A 258 13.80 18.74 24.08
C THR A 258 14.03 19.79 22.99
N SER A 259 14.40 19.34 21.79
CA SER A 259 14.55 20.22 20.63
C SER A 259 13.17 20.59 20.10
N THR A 260 12.76 21.84 20.29
CA THR A 260 11.48 22.35 19.80
C THR A 260 11.52 22.54 18.29
N VAL A 261 11.20 21.49 17.54
CA VAL A 261 10.74 21.65 16.15
C VAL A 261 9.52 22.58 16.14
N PRO A 262 9.48 23.61 15.27
CA PRO A 262 8.41 24.59 15.29
C PRO A 262 7.09 23.95 14.82
N THR A 263 6.17 23.74 15.76
CA THR A 263 4.81 23.29 15.45
C THR A 263 4.03 24.43 14.80
N LEU A 264 3.96 24.43 13.47
CA LEU A 264 3.18 25.40 12.72
C LEU A 264 1.68 25.12 12.91
N SER A 265 1.07 25.80 13.88
CA SER A 265 -0.34 25.68 14.23
C SER A 265 -1.25 26.40 13.22
N VAL A 266 -1.60 25.70 12.14
CA VAL A 266 -2.73 26.04 11.27
C VAL A 266 -3.74 24.90 11.31
N LEU A 267 -4.94 25.20 11.81
CA LEU A 267 -6.15 24.36 11.75
C LEU A 267 -5.99 22.87 12.13
N GLY A 268 -5.68 22.63 13.40
CA GLY A 268 -6.47 21.65 14.16
C GLY A 268 -6.14 20.16 14.06
N VAL A 269 -5.00 19.74 13.50
CA VAL A 269 -4.45 18.40 13.78
C VAL A 269 -2.96 18.52 14.12
N SER A 270 -2.63 18.30 15.40
CA SER A 270 -1.25 18.06 15.80
C SER A 270 -0.86 16.64 15.40
N ALA A 271 0.33 16.46 14.82
CA ALA A 271 0.89 15.14 14.50
C ALA A 271 1.12 14.24 15.75
N LYS A 272 0.85 14.79 16.95
CA LYS A 272 0.87 14.08 18.23
C LYS A 272 -0.29 13.08 18.39
N ASP A 273 -1.42 13.30 17.73
CA ASP A 273 -2.62 12.44 17.83
C ASP A 273 -2.91 11.73 16.50
N CYS A 274 -2.23 10.60 16.28
CA CYS A 274 -2.56 9.69 15.18
C CYS A 274 -3.95 9.06 15.38
N ASN A 275 -5.01 9.75 14.99
CA ASN A 275 -6.38 9.27 15.15
C ASN A 275 -7.10 8.98 13.83
N ALA A 276 -6.95 9.84 12.83
CA ALA A 276 -7.11 9.57 11.39
C ALA A 276 -6.71 10.84 10.62
N TYR A 277 -5.85 10.73 9.60
CA TYR A 277 -5.44 11.89 8.82
C TYR A 277 -6.50 12.29 7.78
N LEU A 278 -6.84 11.34 6.91
CA LEU A 278 -8.02 11.34 6.04
C LEU A 278 -9.14 10.53 6.69
N THR A 279 -10.30 11.15 6.81
CA THR A 279 -11.54 10.54 7.30
C THR A 279 -12.55 10.33 6.17
N GLY A 280 -12.53 11.16 5.13
CA GLY A 280 -13.42 11.07 3.97
C GLY A 280 -12.90 10.16 2.84
N TYR A 281 -13.78 9.92 1.86
CA TYR A 281 -13.41 9.32 0.56
C TYR A 281 -13.31 10.42 -0.50
N ILE A 282 -12.36 10.29 -1.42
CA ILE A 282 -12.11 11.29 -2.48
C ILE A 282 -12.19 10.61 -3.85
N ARG A 283 -13.03 11.13 -4.74
CA ARG A 283 -13.37 10.54 -6.04
C ARG A 283 -13.22 11.57 -7.17
N TYR A 284 -12.57 11.18 -8.26
CA TYR A 284 -12.40 12.06 -9.42
C TYR A 284 -13.74 12.35 -10.11
N GLY A 285 -13.94 13.58 -10.56
CA GLY A 285 -15.17 14.02 -11.23
C GLY A 285 -16.42 14.04 -10.35
N LYS A 286 -16.26 14.06 -9.02
CA LYS A 286 -17.36 14.21 -8.04
C LYS A 286 -17.07 15.35 -7.07
N PRO A 287 -18.10 15.96 -6.45
CA PRO A 287 -17.91 16.83 -5.30
C PRO A 287 -17.19 16.05 -4.19
N ASN A 288 -16.12 16.62 -3.67
CA ASN A 288 -15.34 16.08 -2.56
C ASN A 288 -15.30 17.12 -1.44
N ASP A 289 -15.02 16.69 -0.21
CA ASP A 289 -14.76 17.58 0.90
C ASP A 289 -13.41 18.31 0.68
N THR A 290 -13.45 19.65 0.67
CA THR A 290 -12.29 20.51 0.38
C THR A 290 -11.14 20.31 1.37
N GLU A 291 -11.44 20.11 2.65
CA GLU A 291 -10.44 19.90 3.70
C GLU A 291 -9.77 18.53 3.56
N GLN A 292 -10.54 17.49 3.22
CA GLN A 292 -9.98 16.18 2.90
C GLN A 292 -9.08 16.22 1.65
N VAL A 293 -9.45 17.02 0.64
CA VAL A 293 -8.62 17.20 -0.56
C VAL A 293 -7.34 17.98 -0.26
N LEU A 294 -7.39 19.05 0.54
CA LEU A 294 -6.19 19.79 0.97
C LEU A 294 -5.21 18.87 1.71
N ARG A 295 -5.71 18.05 2.65
CA ARG A 295 -4.91 17.04 3.34
C ARG A 295 -4.30 16.02 2.39
N LEU A 296 -5.09 15.49 1.45
CA LEU A 296 -4.57 14.58 0.42
C LEU A 296 -3.45 15.24 -0.40
N GLN A 297 -3.65 16.47 -0.86
CA GLN A 297 -2.67 17.21 -1.66
C GLN A 297 -1.37 17.45 -0.89
N ARG A 298 -1.48 17.84 0.38
CA ARG A 298 -0.33 18.04 1.27
C ARG A 298 0.44 16.75 1.52
N PHE A 299 -0.26 15.64 1.81
CA PHE A 299 0.36 14.32 1.94
C PHE A 299 1.08 13.89 0.65
N LEU A 300 0.43 14.05 -0.50
CA LEU A 300 1.01 13.65 -1.79
C LEU A 300 2.29 14.45 -2.09
N ARG A 301 2.28 15.76 -1.84
CA ARG A 301 3.44 16.64 -2.05
C ARG A 301 4.56 16.37 -1.05
N ASP A 302 4.25 16.40 0.25
CA ASP A 302 5.25 16.49 1.32
C ASP A 302 5.73 15.13 1.87
N LEU A 303 4.89 14.09 1.83
CA LEU A 303 5.23 12.75 2.33
C LEU A 303 5.44 11.74 1.20
N ALA A 304 4.67 11.81 0.11
CA ALA A 304 4.78 10.88 -1.02
C ALA A 304 5.63 11.42 -2.19
N GLY A 305 6.22 12.62 -2.06
CA GLY A 305 7.22 13.16 -3.00
C GLY A 305 6.67 13.74 -4.31
N PHE A 306 5.35 13.89 -4.47
CA PHE A 306 4.74 14.41 -5.69
C PHE A 306 4.74 15.96 -5.71
N SER A 307 5.93 16.54 -5.90
CA SER A 307 6.18 18.00 -5.87
C SER A 307 5.35 18.84 -6.85
N THR A 308 4.73 18.23 -7.86
CA THR A 308 3.84 18.89 -8.84
C THR A 308 2.42 19.12 -8.32
N VAL A 309 2.05 18.53 -7.17
CA VAL A 309 0.72 18.70 -6.57
C VAL A 309 0.62 20.02 -5.84
N THR A 310 -0.38 20.83 -6.18
CA THR A 310 -0.67 22.11 -5.53
C THR A 310 -1.84 21.97 -4.58
N GLU A 311 -1.82 22.66 -3.42
CA GLU A 311 -2.92 22.68 -2.45
C GLU A 311 -4.06 23.60 -2.91
N THR A 312 -4.80 23.16 -3.94
CA THR A 312 -5.94 23.87 -4.51
C THR A 312 -7.26 23.61 -3.76
N GLY A 313 -7.31 22.59 -2.90
CA GLY A 313 -8.53 22.07 -2.27
C GLY A 313 -9.52 21.45 -3.25
N THR A 314 -9.16 21.39 -4.53
CA THR A 314 -9.97 20.81 -5.61
C THR A 314 -9.26 19.57 -6.13
N TYR A 315 -9.96 18.44 -6.25
CA TYR A 315 -9.32 17.18 -6.68
C TYR A 315 -9.08 17.18 -8.20
N ASP A 316 -8.04 17.92 -8.58
CA ASP A 316 -7.66 18.26 -9.94
C ASP A 316 -6.84 17.16 -10.65
N ALA A 317 -6.48 17.41 -11.91
CA ALA A 317 -5.74 16.45 -12.73
C ALA A 317 -4.33 16.13 -12.17
N SER A 318 -3.68 17.08 -11.47
CA SER A 318 -2.36 16.84 -10.85
C SER A 318 -2.49 15.90 -9.66
N SER A 319 -3.48 16.16 -8.81
CA SER A 319 -3.84 15.37 -7.64
C SER A 319 -4.25 13.94 -8.04
N TYR A 320 -5.04 13.82 -9.12
CA TYR A 320 -5.48 12.55 -9.68
C TYR A 320 -4.31 11.72 -10.22
N ALA A 321 -3.39 12.33 -10.99
CA ALA A 321 -2.20 11.66 -11.49
C ALA A 321 -1.27 11.18 -10.35
N ALA A 322 -1.10 11.99 -9.31
CA ALA A 322 -0.34 11.62 -8.11
C ALA A 322 -0.97 10.45 -7.34
N VAL A 323 -2.30 10.40 -7.18
CA VAL A 323 -2.96 9.21 -6.59
C VAL A 323 -2.79 7.98 -7.48
N HIS A 324 -2.84 8.11 -8.81
CA HIS A 324 -2.56 6.98 -9.71
C HIS A 324 -1.15 6.42 -9.54
N ALA A 325 -0.14 7.29 -9.36
CA ALA A 325 1.23 6.89 -9.09
C ALA A 325 1.33 6.22 -7.71
N PHE A 326 0.84 6.87 -6.65
CA PHE A 326 0.80 6.34 -5.28
C PHE A 326 0.15 4.94 -5.19
N GLN A 327 -0.98 4.74 -5.87
CA GLN A 327 -1.67 3.45 -5.92
C GLN A 327 -0.88 2.37 -6.68
N ASN A 328 -0.05 2.74 -7.65
CA ASN A 328 0.81 1.80 -8.35
C ASN A 328 2.06 1.44 -7.50
N THR A 329 2.60 2.38 -6.73
CA THR A 329 3.69 2.13 -5.77
C THR A 329 3.26 1.18 -4.66
N HIS A 330 2.10 1.41 -4.05
CA HIS A 330 1.54 0.55 -2.98
C HIS A 330 0.47 -0.42 -3.52
N LYS A 331 0.74 -1.02 -4.67
CA LYS A 331 -0.23 -1.86 -5.40
C LYS A 331 -0.70 -3.06 -4.57
N ASN A 332 0.19 -3.67 -3.80
CA ASN A 332 -0.08 -4.90 -3.06
C ASN A 332 -1.04 -4.67 -1.89
N GLU A 333 -0.97 -3.51 -1.25
CA GLU A 333 -1.82 -3.15 -0.12
C GLU A 333 -3.07 -2.39 -0.57
N ILE A 334 -3.01 -1.67 -1.68
CA ILE A 334 -4.11 -0.82 -2.15
C ILE A 334 -5.00 -1.49 -3.19
N LEU A 335 -4.44 -2.14 -4.21
CA LEU A 335 -5.18 -2.59 -5.40
C LEU A 335 -5.42 -4.10 -5.42
N THR A 336 -4.43 -4.89 -4.99
CA THR A 336 -4.51 -6.37 -4.94
C THR A 336 -5.68 -6.90 -4.09
N PRO A 337 -6.06 -6.32 -2.92
CA PRO A 337 -7.21 -6.80 -2.15
C PRO A 337 -8.53 -6.78 -2.96
N TRP A 338 -8.67 -5.82 -3.88
CA TRP A 338 -9.85 -5.69 -4.75
C TRP A 338 -9.78 -6.53 -6.03
N GLY A 339 -8.69 -7.27 -6.27
CA GLY A 339 -8.41 -7.93 -7.56
C GLY A 339 -8.11 -6.97 -8.72
N ILE A 340 -7.88 -5.69 -8.43
CA ILE A 340 -7.74 -4.64 -9.46
C ILE A 340 -6.30 -4.54 -9.95
N LYS A 341 -6.09 -4.61 -11.27
CA LYS A 341 -4.74 -4.61 -11.88
C LYS A 341 -4.22 -3.24 -12.32
N LYS A 342 -5.08 -2.21 -12.36
CA LYS A 342 -4.76 -0.82 -12.77
C LYS A 342 -5.22 0.16 -11.69
N SER A 343 -4.43 1.18 -11.36
CA SER A 343 -4.86 2.21 -10.41
C SER A 343 -6.15 2.90 -10.86
N THR A 344 -6.96 3.31 -9.89
CA THR A 344 -8.30 3.91 -10.07
C THR A 344 -8.28 5.43 -9.94
N GLY A 345 -7.27 5.97 -9.25
CA GLY A 345 -7.21 7.38 -8.88
C GLY A 345 -8.29 7.80 -7.87
N TYR A 346 -8.86 6.85 -7.12
CA TYR A 346 -9.84 7.10 -6.06
C TYR A 346 -9.25 6.80 -4.68
N VAL A 347 -9.41 7.73 -3.74
CA VAL A 347 -9.07 7.48 -2.33
C VAL A 347 -10.28 6.85 -1.64
N TYR A 348 -10.30 5.51 -1.63
CA TYR A 348 -11.30 4.68 -0.97
C TYR A 348 -10.65 3.79 0.11
N HIS A 349 -11.36 2.80 0.69
CA HIS A 349 -10.96 2.08 1.91
C HIS A 349 -9.46 1.81 2.06
N THR A 350 -8.86 1.04 1.14
CA THR A 350 -7.43 0.65 1.21
C THR A 350 -6.47 1.80 0.92
N THR A 351 -6.81 2.72 0.00
CA THR A 351 -5.99 3.91 -0.28
C THR A 351 -5.96 4.86 0.93
N ARG A 352 -7.13 5.10 1.55
CA ARG A 352 -7.26 5.92 2.76
C ARG A 352 -6.53 5.29 3.95
N LYS A 353 -6.64 3.96 4.13
CA LYS A 353 -5.86 3.18 5.11
C LYS A 353 -4.36 3.44 4.94
N LYS A 354 -3.81 3.16 3.75
CA LYS A 354 -2.36 3.31 3.49
C LYS A 354 -1.87 4.75 3.68
N ILE A 355 -2.65 5.77 3.28
CA ILE A 355 -2.32 7.18 3.53
C ILE A 355 -2.26 7.48 5.04
N ASN A 356 -3.25 7.04 5.81
CA ASN A 356 -3.29 7.26 7.26
C ASN A 356 -2.13 6.55 7.97
N GLU A 357 -1.80 5.32 7.56
CA GLU A 357 -0.66 4.56 8.09
C GLU A 357 0.67 5.25 7.82
N ILE A 358 0.93 5.68 6.57
CA ILE A 358 2.16 6.40 6.20
C ILE A 358 2.26 7.73 6.95
N TYR A 359 1.17 8.51 7.02
CA TYR A 359 1.14 9.76 7.78
C TYR A 359 1.48 9.55 9.26
N CYS A 360 0.95 8.47 9.85
CA CYS A 360 1.25 8.05 11.21
C CYS A 360 2.58 7.29 11.39
N LYS A 361 3.42 7.20 10.36
CA LYS A 361 4.69 6.44 10.39
C LYS A 361 4.52 4.99 10.85
N PHE A 362 3.40 4.37 10.51
CA PHE A 362 2.99 3.03 10.93
C PHE A 362 2.95 2.81 12.47
N THR A 363 2.87 3.88 13.26
CA THR A 363 2.75 3.79 14.74
C THR A 363 1.36 3.36 15.22
N LYS A 364 0.38 3.31 14.32
CA LYS A 364 -0.99 2.85 14.57
C LYS A 364 -1.54 2.17 13.33
N GLU A 365 -2.28 1.09 13.54
CA GLU A 365 -3.00 0.41 12.47
C GLU A 365 -4.37 1.06 12.22
N PHE A 366 -4.78 1.09 10.95
CA PHE A 366 -6.10 1.54 10.51
C PHE A 366 -6.87 0.35 9.91
N THR A 367 -7.26 -0.60 10.76
CA THR A 367 -8.03 -1.77 10.35
C THR A 367 -9.32 -1.38 9.62
N LEU A 368 -9.70 -2.16 8.62
CA LEU A 368 -10.98 -1.98 7.92
C LEU A 368 -12.08 -2.68 8.71
N SER A 369 -13.31 -2.14 8.72
CA SER A 369 -14.44 -2.82 9.37
C SER A 369 -14.85 -4.10 8.61
N ALA A 370 -15.62 -4.97 9.26
CA ALA A 370 -16.20 -6.16 8.62
C ALA A 370 -16.97 -5.79 7.33
N ASP A 371 -17.79 -4.73 7.36
CA ASP A 371 -18.52 -4.24 6.18
C ASP A 371 -17.60 -3.81 5.03
N GLN A 372 -16.46 -3.20 5.35
CA GLN A 372 -15.47 -2.78 4.34
C GLN A 372 -14.77 -3.99 3.72
N HIS A 373 -14.46 -5.03 4.51
CA HIS A 373 -13.94 -6.30 3.99
C HIS A 373 -14.97 -7.02 3.11
N MET A 374 -16.24 -7.10 3.55
CA MET A 374 -17.33 -7.65 2.74
C MET A 374 -17.53 -6.90 1.42
N GLU A 375 -17.43 -5.55 1.43
CA GLU A 375 -17.50 -4.77 0.19
C GLU A 375 -16.33 -5.07 -0.78
N ILE A 376 -15.12 -5.23 -0.25
CA ILE A 376 -13.92 -5.58 -1.03
C ILE A 376 -14.10 -6.94 -1.69
N GLU A 377 -14.42 -7.99 -0.92
CA GLU A 377 -14.56 -9.35 -1.44
C GLU A 377 -15.74 -9.46 -2.42
N ARG A 378 -16.86 -8.77 -2.18
CA ARG A 378 -18.00 -8.68 -3.12
C ARG A 378 -17.61 -8.05 -4.45
N ILE A 379 -16.75 -7.03 -4.46
CA ILE A 379 -16.31 -6.36 -5.70
C ILE A 379 -15.27 -7.19 -6.45
N LYS A 380 -14.34 -7.80 -5.72
CA LYS A 380 -13.30 -8.72 -6.23
C LYS A 380 -13.93 -9.92 -6.96
N THR A 381 -14.80 -10.67 -6.29
CA THR A 381 -15.54 -11.82 -6.84
C THR A 381 -16.52 -11.42 -7.95
N GLY A 382 -17.23 -10.29 -7.78
CA GLY A 382 -18.13 -9.74 -8.80
C GLY A 382 -17.41 -9.28 -10.09
N GLY A 383 -16.12 -8.97 -10.01
CA GLY A 383 -15.27 -8.68 -11.17
C GLY A 383 -15.00 -9.93 -12.02
N GLU A 384 -14.68 -11.06 -11.38
CA GLU A 384 -14.38 -12.32 -12.06
C GLU A 384 -15.62 -12.93 -12.73
N ALA A 385 -16.79 -12.83 -12.08
CA ALA A 385 -18.07 -13.25 -12.65
C ALA A 385 -18.37 -12.53 -13.99
N LYS A 386 -18.06 -11.23 -14.11
CA LYS A 386 -18.24 -10.48 -15.36
C LYS A 386 -17.29 -10.91 -16.48
N GLN A 387 -16.11 -11.44 -16.15
CA GLN A 387 -15.16 -11.92 -17.17
C GLN A 387 -15.53 -13.32 -17.70
N LYS A 388 -16.15 -14.18 -16.87
CA LYS A 388 -16.58 -15.53 -17.28
C LYS A 388 -17.73 -15.53 -18.29
N VAL A 389 -18.66 -14.56 -18.19
CA VAL A 389 -19.85 -14.47 -19.08
C VAL A 389 -19.49 -14.01 -20.51
N LEU A 390 -18.35 -13.34 -20.71
CA LEU A 390 -17.88 -12.94 -22.05
C LEU A 390 -17.11 -14.02 -22.81
N SER A 391 -16.78 -15.15 -22.17
CA SER A 391 -16.00 -16.24 -22.79
C SER A 391 -16.82 -17.45 -23.23
N ALA A 392 -18.14 -17.45 -23.00
CA ALA A 392 -19.02 -18.61 -23.20
C ALA A 392 -19.94 -18.47 -24.43
N SER A 393 -19.38 -18.00 -25.56
CA SER A 393 -20.07 -17.95 -26.86
C SER A 393 -19.11 -18.28 -28.01
N SER A 394 -18.69 -19.54 -28.09
CA SER A 394 -17.94 -20.09 -29.23
C SER A 394 -18.34 -21.54 -29.48
N VAL A 395 -19.53 -21.73 -30.06
CA VAL A 395 -19.97 -23.02 -30.63
C VAL A 395 -19.65 -23.06 -32.13
N THR A 396 -19.01 -24.15 -32.56
CA THR A 396 -18.60 -24.53 -33.92
C THR A 396 -19.78 -25.04 -34.77
N LEU A 397 -19.79 -25.16 -36.11
CA LEU A 397 -18.88 -25.01 -37.28
C LEU A 397 -19.85 -24.84 -38.52
N PRO A 398 -19.48 -24.85 -39.84
CA PRO A 398 -18.19 -24.84 -40.53
C PRO A 398 -18.02 -23.77 -41.65
N SER A 399 -16.89 -23.83 -42.37
CA SER A 399 -16.51 -23.01 -43.53
C SER A 399 -17.11 -23.50 -44.86
N THR A 400 -17.57 -22.59 -45.74
CA THR A 400 -17.03 -22.42 -47.13
C THR A 400 -17.64 -21.21 -47.88
N SER A 401 -16.86 -20.63 -48.78
CA SER A 401 -17.21 -19.61 -49.80
C SER A 401 -17.02 -20.24 -51.21
N PRO A 402 -17.32 -19.63 -52.40
CA PRO A 402 -17.21 -18.19 -52.70
C PRO A 402 -18.11 -17.52 -53.81
N ALA A 403 -18.06 -16.18 -53.84
CA ALA A 403 -18.12 -15.30 -55.04
C ALA A 403 -19.51 -15.03 -55.75
N PRO A 404 -19.63 -14.13 -56.77
CA PRO A 404 -20.36 -12.86 -56.57
C PRO A 404 -21.29 -12.38 -57.74
N SER A 405 -21.97 -11.22 -57.58
CA SER A 405 -22.29 -10.17 -58.61
C SER A 405 -23.78 -9.74 -58.78
N ALA A 406 -23.94 -8.54 -59.39
CA ALA A 406 -25.17 -7.82 -59.82
C ALA A 406 -25.99 -7.15 -58.69
N LYS A 407 -26.21 -5.81 -58.67
CA LYS A 407 -27.05 -4.97 -59.56
C LYS A 407 -28.49 -5.54 -59.66
N THR A 408 -29.58 -4.82 -59.35
CA THR A 408 -29.91 -3.40 -59.67
C THR A 408 -31.03 -2.86 -58.74
N ALA A 409 -31.19 -1.53 -58.68
CA ALA A 409 -32.39 -0.83 -58.16
C ALA A 409 -33.61 -1.01 -59.13
N PRO A 410 -34.83 -0.42 -58.97
CA PRO A 410 -35.19 0.76 -58.16
C PRO A 410 -36.65 0.88 -57.59
N THR A 411 -36.97 2.07 -57.05
CA THR A 411 -38.27 2.81 -57.16
C THR A 411 -39.34 2.71 -56.06
N GLN A 412 -39.41 3.79 -55.24
CA GLN A 412 -40.58 4.64 -54.82
C GLN A 412 -41.86 3.97 -54.23
N LYS A 413 -42.78 4.63 -53.50
CA LYS A 413 -43.08 6.03 -53.15
C LYS A 413 -43.85 6.02 -51.79
N ALA A 414 -43.40 6.67 -50.72
CA ALA A 414 -43.70 8.05 -50.26
C ALA A 414 -45.18 8.41 -50.02
N ASP A 415 -45.46 8.95 -48.82
CA ASP A 415 -46.46 9.97 -48.42
C ASP A 415 -46.14 10.34 -46.93
N GLU A 416 -45.66 11.55 -46.57
CA GLU A 416 -46.40 12.82 -46.26
C GLU A 416 -46.77 12.95 -44.75
N ILE A 417 -46.61 14.05 -43.98
CA ILE A 417 -45.99 15.41 -44.10
C ILE A 417 -45.67 15.97 -42.68
N GLY A 418 -44.89 17.08 -42.56
CA GLY A 418 -44.92 18.01 -41.41
C GLY A 418 -43.61 18.09 -40.59
N SER A 419 -42.53 18.72 -41.06
CA SER A 419 -42.30 20.17 -41.21
C SER A 419 -42.38 20.98 -39.90
N LEU A 420 -41.21 21.42 -39.40
CA LEU A 420 -40.92 22.84 -39.17
C LEU A 420 -39.40 23.08 -39.10
N PHE A 421 -38.93 24.02 -39.91
CA PHE A 421 -37.55 24.51 -40.09
C PHE A 421 -37.53 26.00 -39.64
N PRO A 422 -36.38 26.66 -39.35
CA PRO A 422 -35.38 26.93 -40.37
C PRO A 422 -33.90 26.87 -39.97
N LYS A 423 -33.08 26.76 -41.02
CA LYS A 423 -31.62 26.86 -41.03
C LYS A 423 -31.17 28.33 -41.14
N SER A 424 -29.89 28.57 -40.88
CA SER A 424 -29.12 29.55 -41.66
C SER A 424 -27.71 29.00 -41.95
N GLN A 425 -27.28 29.09 -43.21
CA GLN A 425 -25.91 28.92 -43.67
C GLN A 425 -25.61 30.03 -44.68
N THR A 426 -24.47 30.69 -44.55
CA THR A 426 -23.71 31.44 -45.58
C THR A 426 -22.41 31.94 -44.91
N ALA A 427 -21.27 32.18 -45.55
CA ALA A 427 -20.69 31.74 -46.82
C ALA A 427 -19.18 32.13 -46.77
N ALA A 428 -18.32 31.60 -47.64
CA ALA A 428 -16.88 31.85 -47.58
C ALA A 428 -16.38 32.96 -48.53
N VAL A 429 -15.46 33.82 -48.05
CA VAL A 429 -14.34 34.43 -48.79
C VAL A 429 -13.21 34.67 -47.76
N GLY A 430 -11.94 34.46 -48.10
CA GLY A 430 -10.82 34.51 -47.15
C GLY A 430 -9.85 35.68 -47.33
N ALA A 431 -8.99 35.88 -46.32
CA ALA A 431 -7.71 36.58 -46.42
C ALA A 431 -6.72 36.11 -45.33
N SER A 432 -5.44 36.11 -45.68
CA SER A 432 -4.27 35.69 -44.89
C SER A 432 -4.13 36.32 -43.49
N MET A 433 -3.75 35.52 -42.48
CA MET A 433 -2.56 35.80 -41.64
C MET A 433 -2.09 34.56 -40.86
N GLN A 434 -0.80 34.51 -40.50
CA GLN A 434 -0.16 33.34 -39.88
C GLN A 434 -0.45 33.17 -38.39
N SER A 435 -0.54 31.92 -37.93
CA SER A 435 0.16 31.50 -36.70
C SER A 435 0.49 30.00 -36.73
N LYS A 436 1.63 29.63 -36.16
CA LYS A 436 2.10 28.23 -36.04
C LYS A 436 1.80 27.74 -34.63
N ASN A 437 1.38 26.48 -34.48
CA ASN A 437 2.19 25.45 -33.80
C ASN A 437 1.41 24.13 -33.67
N GLY A 438 2.06 23.03 -34.05
CA GLY A 438 1.52 21.68 -33.96
C GLY A 438 1.77 21.03 -32.59
N SER A 439 1.00 19.98 -32.31
CA SER A 439 1.03 19.22 -31.06
C SER A 439 2.41 18.62 -30.72
N TRP A 440 2.78 18.73 -29.45
CA TRP A 440 4.02 18.22 -28.85
C TRP A 440 4.19 16.69 -28.95
N TRP A 441 3.07 15.94 -29.04
CA TRP A 441 3.07 14.48 -29.01
C TRP A 441 3.73 13.79 -30.22
N THR A 442 3.94 14.48 -31.34
CA THR A 442 4.52 13.88 -32.55
C THR A 442 6.06 13.88 -32.57
N ARG A 443 6.75 14.28 -31.49
CA ARG A 443 8.22 14.33 -31.42
C ARG A 443 8.89 13.44 -30.38
N PHE A 444 8.15 12.67 -29.59
CA PHE A 444 8.73 11.82 -28.53
C PHE A 444 8.93 10.34 -28.90
N LEU A 445 8.41 9.87 -30.04
CA LEU A 445 8.46 8.44 -30.46
C LEU A 445 9.33 8.16 -31.70
N ALA A 446 10.30 9.03 -32.02
CA ALA A 446 11.18 8.88 -33.19
C ALA A 446 12.69 8.94 -32.87
N ARG A 447 13.09 8.64 -31.62
CA ARG A 447 14.51 8.60 -31.20
C ARG A 447 14.82 7.53 -30.14
N ALA A 448 14.29 6.32 -30.33
CA ALA A 448 14.54 5.18 -29.43
C ALA A 448 15.07 3.90 -30.12
N PHE A 449 14.89 3.74 -31.44
CA PHE A 449 15.58 2.72 -32.25
C PHE A 449 15.86 3.30 -33.63
N GLY A 450 17.14 3.38 -34.05
CA GLY A 450 17.47 4.11 -35.27
C GLY A 450 18.94 4.28 -35.68
N ARG A 451 19.91 3.75 -34.93
CA ARG A 451 21.17 3.20 -35.45
C ARG A 451 21.92 2.45 -34.35
#